data_AF-A0A820L5Z5-F1
#
_entry.id   AF-A0A820L5Z5-F1
#
_cell.length_a   1.000
_cell.length_b   1.000
_cell.length_c   1.000
_cell.angle_alpha   90.00
_cell.angle_beta   90.00
_cell.angle_gamma   90.00
#
_symmetry.space_group_name_H-M   'P 1'
#
loop_
_entity.id
_entity.type
_entity.pdbx_description
1 polymer ?
#
loop_
_entity_poly.entity_id
_entity_poly.type
_entity_poly.pdbx_seq_one_letter_code
_entity_poly.pdbx_strand_id
1 'polypeptide(L)'
;HILIEVLQKGHSKSDDNTFRQLSIDRERKLSPAQTFIPSQAHKYDIMISYSHRDKELSHRIYYRLLEDKFRVWMDVENMYGPIVERMAESIENSEFVLLLMSNAYKSSSYCQLEAEYAFKYQACLIPLVVKNDFTQTGWLGMLVGLRHHIDFTKTTFDDAYTQLCKELQHFRTQSIEKSQPLKSAE
;
A
#
# COMPACT_ATOMS: atom_id res chain seq x y z
N HIS A 1 -6.69 -15.71 -26.33
CA HIS A 1 -7.37 -16.13 -27.58
C HIS A 1 -8.83 -15.67 -27.66
N ILE A 2 -9.20 -14.51 -27.09
CA ILE A 2 -10.50 -13.86 -27.33
C ILE A 2 -10.20 -12.38 -27.60
N LEU A 3 -9.65 -12.08 -28.77
CA LEU A 3 -9.39 -10.69 -29.17
C LEU A 3 -9.39 -10.43 -30.69
N ILE A 4 -9.81 -11.35 -31.57
CA ILE A 4 -9.75 -11.11 -33.03
C ILE A 4 -10.99 -11.62 -33.78
N GLU A 5 -12.20 -11.37 -33.28
CA GLU A 5 -13.42 -11.71 -34.07
C GLU A 5 -14.43 -10.57 -34.23
N VAL A 6 -14.08 -9.33 -33.85
CA VAL A 6 -14.98 -8.16 -34.04
C VAL A 6 -14.51 -7.25 -35.18
N LEU A 7 -13.36 -7.52 -35.82
CA LEU A 7 -12.74 -6.60 -36.79
C LEU A 7 -13.19 -6.75 -38.27
N GLN A 8 -14.42 -7.16 -38.57
CA GLN A 8 -14.88 -7.22 -39.97
C GLN A 8 -16.30 -6.72 -40.29
N LYS A 9 -16.96 -5.93 -39.44
CA LYS A 9 -18.24 -5.29 -39.83
C LYS A 9 -18.29 -3.81 -39.53
N GLY A 10 -18.19 -3.01 -40.60
CA GLY A 10 -18.78 -1.66 -40.73
C GLY A 10 -17.99 -0.51 -40.10
N HIS A 11 -17.01 0.04 -40.81
CA HIS A 11 -16.37 1.32 -40.44
C HIS A 11 -17.21 2.51 -40.90
N SER A 12 -17.83 3.22 -39.95
CA SER A 12 -18.23 4.62 -40.12
C SER A 12 -17.09 5.53 -39.62
N LYS A 13 -16.72 6.55 -40.40
CA LYS A 13 -15.66 7.51 -40.06
C LYS A 13 -15.92 8.34 -38.79
N SER A 14 -17.14 8.31 -38.24
CA SER A 14 -17.50 8.96 -36.97
C SER A 14 -16.90 8.26 -35.75
N ASP A 15 -16.81 6.93 -35.80
CA ASP A 15 -16.55 6.11 -34.61
C ASP A 15 -15.04 6.07 -34.29
N ASP A 16 -14.21 6.21 -35.33
CA ASP A 16 -12.75 6.20 -35.24
C ASP A 16 -12.21 7.40 -34.42
N ASN A 17 -12.88 8.55 -34.50
CA ASN A 17 -12.55 9.73 -33.70
C ASN A 17 -12.98 9.55 -32.23
N THR A 18 -14.11 8.88 -31.99
CA THR A 18 -14.58 8.58 -30.63
C THR A 18 -13.70 7.55 -29.95
N PHE A 19 -13.26 6.50 -30.66
CA PHE A 19 -12.32 5.51 -30.13
C PHE A 19 -10.94 6.11 -29.87
N ARG A 20 -10.42 6.97 -30.76
CA ARG A 20 -9.18 7.73 -30.49
C ARG A 20 -9.33 8.66 -29.30
N GLN A 21 -10.43 9.39 -29.20
CA GLN A 21 -10.66 10.29 -28.07
C GLN A 21 -10.80 9.52 -26.76
N LEU A 22 -11.52 8.39 -26.74
CA LEU A 22 -11.62 7.49 -25.59
C LEU A 22 -10.27 6.85 -25.21
N SER A 23 -9.42 6.55 -26.19
CA SER A 23 -8.06 6.03 -25.97
C SER A 23 -7.13 7.10 -25.41
N ILE A 24 -7.19 8.32 -25.96
CA ILE A 24 -6.44 9.50 -25.49
C ILE A 24 -6.94 9.95 -24.11
N ASP A 25 -8.24 9.86 -23.84
CA ASP A 25 -8.82 10.19 -22.53
C ASP A 25 -8.52 9.10 -21.48
N ARG A 26 -8.37 7.82 -21.90
CA ARG A 26 -7.80 6.75 -21.05
C ARG A 26 -6.32 6.99 -20.75
N GLU A 27 -5.54 7.38 -21.75
CA GLU A 27 -4.12 7.73 -21.61
C GLU A 27 -3.90 9.02 -20.82
N ARG A 28 -4.84 9.98 -20.85
CA ARG A 28 -4.82 11.21 -20.03
C ARG A 28 -5.33 11.01 -18.60
N LYS A 29 -6.18 10.01 -18.35
CA LYS A 29 -6.60 9.61 -16.99
C LYS A 29 -5.56 8.74 -16.28
N LEU A 30 -4.64 8.14 -17.03
CA LEU A 30 -3.35 7.74 -16.48
C LEU A 30 -2.56 9.04 -16.26
N SER A 31 -2.73 9.62 -15.07
CA SER A 31 -1.74 10.54 -14.50
C SER A 31 -0.34 9.95 -14.76
N PRO A 32 0.71 10.77 -14.96
CA PRO A 32 2.04 10.20 -15.10
C PRO A 32 2.24 9.32 -13.88
N ALA A 33 2.29 8.01 -14.09
CA ALA A 33 2.57 7.06 -13.04
C ALA A 33 3.90 7.54 -12.50
N GLN A 34 3.86 8.18 -11.33
CA GLN A 34 5.06 8.65 -10.67
C GLN A 34 5.84 7.38 -10.40
N THR A 35 6.80 7.10 -11.27
CA THR A 35 7.49 5.81 -11.31
C THR A 35 8.10 5.60 -9.95
N PHE A 36 7.51 4.72 -9.16
CA PHE A 36 7.98 4.42 -7.82
C PHE A 36 9.32 3.72 -7.98
N ILE A 37 10.41 4.44 -7.70
CA ILE A 37 11.77 3.88 -7.79
C ILE A 37 11.96 3.00 -6.54
N PRO A 38 12.09 1.68 -6.64
CA PRO A 38 12.22 0.81 -5.48
C PRO A 38 13.48 1.17 -4.67
N SER A 39 13.38 1.13 -3.33
CA SER A 39 14.55 1.29 -2.47
C SER A 39 15.43 0.04 -2.59
N GLN A 40 16.70 0.20 -2.98
CA GLN A 40 17.66 -0.92 -3.07
C GLN A 40 18.10 -1.44 -1.68
N ALA A 41 17.77 -0.74 -0.60
CA ALA A 41 18.23 -1.08 0.75
C ALA A 41 17.44 -2.20 1.43
N HIS A 42 16.17 -2.39 1.05
CA HIS A 42 15.27 -3.36 1.65
C HIS A 42 14.89 -4.45 0.66
N LYS A 43 14.59 -5.66 1.16
CA LYS A 43 14.09 -6.77 0.34
C LYS A 43 12.70 -6.47 -0.20
N TYR A 44 11.86 -5.84 0.62
CA TYR A 44 10.51 -5.42 0.29
C TYR A 44 10.39 -3.91 0.42
N ASP A 45 9.56 -3.31 -0.42
CA ASP A 45 9.18 -1.91 -0.25
C ASP A 45 8.13 -1.81 0.86
N ILE A 46 7.22 -2.79 0.97
CA ILE A 46 6.09 -2.75 1.88
C ILE A 46 5.85 -4.13 2.53
N MET A 47 5.66 -4.15 3.84
CA MET A 47 5.01 -5.22 4.58
C MET A 47 3.58 -4.81 4.94
N ILE A 48 2.61 -5.69 4.71
CA ILE A 48 1.21 -5.49 5.07
C ILE A 48 0.87 -6.35 6.27
N SER A 49 0.68 -5.72 7.43
CA SER A 49 0.08 -6.35 8.59
C SER A 49 -1.44 -6.16 8.54
N TYR A 50 -2.18 -7.27 8.55
CA TYR A 50 -3.64 -7.27 8.44
C TYR A 50 -4.24 -8.43 9.24
N SER A 51 -5.53 -8.33 9.59
CA SER A 51 -6.27 -9.48 10.12
C SER A 51 -6.71 -10.39 8.98
N HIS A 52 -6.48 -11.70 9.09
CA HIS A 52 -7.03 -12.68 8.14
C HIS A 52 -8.57 -12.70 8.06
N ARG A 53 -9.27 -12.00 8.95
CA ARG A 53 -10.72 -11.78 8.90
C ARG A 53 -11.13 -10.66 7.94
N ASP A 54 -10.19 -9.82 7.50
CA ASP A 54 -10.41 -8.64 6.66
C ASP A 54 -9.79 -8.80 5.26
N LYS A 55 -9.95 -9.98 4.64
CA LYS A 55 -9.25 -10.34 3.39
C LYS A 55 -9.58 -9.43 2.22
N GLU A 56 -10.84 -9.08 2.01
CA GLU A 56 -11.30 -8.45 0.77
C GLU A 56 -10.57 -7.12 0.47
N LEU A 57 -10.67 -6.14 1.36
CA LEU A 57 -10.01 -4.84 1.18
C LEU A 57 -8.48 -4.97 1.30
N SER A 58 -7.98 -5.81 2.20
CA SER A 58 -6.53 -6.02 2.38
C SER A 58 -5.88 -6.60 1.12
N HIS A 59 -6.51 -7.60 0.49
CA HIS A 59 -6.05 -8.18 -0.76
C HIS A 59 -6.16 -7.18 -1.91
N ARG A 60 -7.22 -6.36 -1.94
CA ARG A 60 -7.37 -5.31 -2.97
C ARG A 60 -6.22 -4.29 -2.90
N ILE A 61 -5.85 -3.86 -1.69
CA ILE A 61 -4.69 -2.97 -1.48
C ILE A 61 -3.40 -3.68 -1.93
N TYR A 62 -3.20 -4.94 -1.51
CA TYR A 62 -2.04 -5.75 -1.89
C TYR A 62 -1.86 -5.86 -3.41
N TYR A 63 -2.89 -6.30 -4.13
CA TYR A 63 -2.81 -6.46 -5.58
C TYR A 63 -2.60 -5.12 -6.29
N ARG A 64 -3.21 -4.04 -5.80
CA ARG A 64 -3.00 -2.70 -6.38
C ARG A 64 -1.55 -2.24 -6.22
N LEU A 65 -0.93 -2.48 -5.07
CA LEU A 65 0.50 -2.19 -4.87
C LEU A 65 1.40 -3.04 -5.77
N LEU A 66 1.07 -4.31 -6.00
CA LEU A 66 1.81 -5.17 -6.95
C LEU A 66 1.69 -4.68 -8.40
N GLU A 67 0.50 -4.24 -8.82
CA GLU A 67 0.27 -3.63 -10.14
C GLU A 67 1.20 -2.42 -10.36
N ASP A 68 1.33 -1.60 -9.32
CA ASP A 68 2.21 -0.42 -9.27
C ASP A 68 3.69 -0.76 -9.01
N LYS A 69 4.06 -2.05 -9.12
CA LYS A 69 5.45 -2.57 -9.10
C LYS A 69 6.17 -2.48 -7.75
N PHE A 70 5.44 -2.37 -6.65
CA PHE A 70 6.01 -2.52 -5.31
C PHE A 70 6.37 -3.98 -5.03
N ARG A 71 7.48 -4.22 -4.33
CA ARG A 71 7.76 -5.52 -3.71
C ARG A 71 7.03 -5.59 -2.38
N VAL A 72 5.92 -6.32 -2.35
CA VAL A 72 5.03 -6.37 -1.18
C VAL A 72 5.10 -7.73 -0.50
N TRP A 73 5.29 -7.73 0.81
CA TRP A 73 5.12 -8.90 1.66
C TRP A 73 3.76 -8.86 2.35
N MET A 74 3.03 -9.97 2.32
CA MET A 74 1.75 -10.17 3.01
C MET A 74 1.56 -11.66 3.29
N ASP A 75 1.14 -12.03 4.50
CA ASP A 75 0.79 -13.42 4.80
C ASP A 75 -0.57 -13.77 4.18
N VAL A 76 -0.57 -14.26 2.94
CA VAL A 76 -1.79 -14.66 2.20
C VAL A 76 -2.14 -16.15 2.34
N GLU A 77 -1.18 -17.01 2.73
CA GLU A 77 -1.31 -18.48 2.63
C GLU A 77 -1.42 -19.22 3.97
N ASN A 78 -1.70 -18.51 5.07
CA ASN A 78 -1.60 -19.05 6.44
C ASN A 78 -0.20 -19.65 6.65
N MET A 79 0.75 -18.82 7.08
CA MET A 79 2.12 -19.27 7.31
C MET A 79 2.22 -20.55 8.16
N TYR A 80 2.90 -21.57 7.63
CA TYR A 80 3.30 -22.78 8.36
C TYR A 80 4.79 -22.69 8.73
N GLY A 81 5.16 -23.14 9.94
CA GLY A 81 6.55 -23.19 10.42
C GLY A 81 6.88 -22.11 11.47
N PRO A 82 8.12 -21.56 11.51
CA PRO A 82 8.52 -20.52 12.47
C PRO A 82 7.88 -19.18 12.09
N ILE A 83 6.59 -19.03 12.42
CA ILE A 83 5.75 -17.87 12.05
C ILE A 83 6.37 -16.57 12.60
N VAL A 84 6.87 -16.59 13.85
CA VAL A 84 7.42 -15.41 14.53
C VAL A 84 8.67 -14.87 13.85
N GLU A 85 9.60 -15.76 13.51
CA GLU A 85 10.85 -15.41 12.84
C GLU A 85 10.58 -14.80 11.47
N ARG A 86 9.66 -15.38 10.69
CA ARG A 86 9.28 -14.85 9.38
C ARG A 86 8.59 -13.49 9.47
N MET A 87 7.73 -13.29 10.47
CA MET A 87 7.10 -11.99 10.73
C MET A 87 8.19 -10.95 11.03
N ALA A 88 9.13 -11.27 11.93
CA ALA A 88 10.24 -10.39 12.27
C ALA A 88 11.10 -10.05 11.05
N GLU A 89 11.55 -11.06 10.30
CA GLU A 89 12.33 -10.87 9.06
C GLU A 89 11.59 -9.99 8.05
N SER A 90 10.27 -10.15 7.90
CA SER A 90 9.49 -9.33 6.97
C SER A 90 9.48 -7.86 7.36
N ILE A 91 9.39 -7.56 8.67
CA ILE A 91 9.38 -6.20 9.21
C ILE A 91 10.76 -5.57 9.07
N GLU A 92 11.83 -6.27 9.45
CA GLU A 92 13.21 -5.77 9.37
C GLU A 92 13.66 -5.50 7.92
N ASN A 93 13.14 -6.29 6.97
CA ASN A 93 13.50 -6.19 5.55
C ASN A 93 12.49 -5.41 4.71
N SER A 94 11.62 -4.62 5.34
CA SER A 94 10.66 -3.74 4.65
C SER A 94 10.94 -2.28 4.94
N GLU A 95 10.77 -1.43 3.93
CA GLU A 95 10.88 0.02 4.10
C GLU A 95 9.68 0.60 4.86
N PHE A 96 8.48 0.11 4.53
CA PHE A 96 7.22 0.51 5.16
C PHE A 96 6.49 -0.68 5.75
N VAL A 97 5.78 -0.45 6.84
CA VAL A 97 4.84 -1.40 7.45
C VAL A 97 3.45 -0.77 7.47
N LEU A 98 2.53 -1.29 6.67
CA LEU A 98 1.13 -0.87 6.68
C LEU A 98 0.38 -1.61 7.77
N LEU A 99 -0.28 -0.88 8.67
CA LEU A 99 -1.16 -1.45 9.70
C LEU A 99 -2.61 -1.32 9.22
N LEU A 100 -3.21 -2.39 8.71
CA LEU A 100 -4.62 -2.38 8.25
C LEU A 100 -5.54 -2.56 9.45
N MET A 101 -5.85 -1.45 10.10
CA MET A 101 -6.55 -1.38 11.37
C MET A 101 -8.05 -1.64 11.24
N SER A 102 -8.52 -2.55 12.09
CA SER A 102 -9.91 -2.92 12.27
C SER A 102 -10.12 -3.47 13.69
N ASN A 103 -11.37 -3.75 14.08
CA ASN A 103 -11.67 -4.46 15.33
C ASN A 103 -11.07 -5.88 15.35
N ALA A 104 -11.04 -6.56 14.20
CA ALA A 104 -10.43 -7.88 14.07
C ALA A 104 -8.89 -7.84 14.12
N TYR A 105 -8.28 -6.79 13.59
CA TYR A 105 -6.85 -6.53 13.75
C TYR A 105 -6.49 -6.31 15.21
N LYS A 106 -7.23 -5.42 15.89
CA LYS A 106 -7.00 -5.08 17.31
C LYS A 106 -7.14 -6.28 18.25
N SER A 107 -7.95 -7.28 17.89
CA SER A 107 -8.18 -8.49 18.68
C SER A 107 -7.27 -9.67 18.33
N SER A 108 -6.42 -9.53 17.31
CA SER A 108 -5.48 -10.57 16.88
C SER A 108 -4.15 -10.43 17.64
N SER A 109 -3.77 -11.49 18.35
CA SER A 109 -2.47 -11.54 19.05
C SER A 109 -1.28 -11.47 18.09
N TYR A 110 -1.41 -12.04 16.89
CA TYR A 110 -0.38 -11.96 15.86
C TYR A 110 -0.23 -10.53 15.33
N CYS A 111 -1.33 -9.85 15.02
CA CYS A 111 -1.29 -8.45 14.57
C CYS A 111 -0.75 -7.50 15.64
N GLN A 112 -1.06 -7.79 16.93
CA GLN A 112 -0.48 -7.05 18.05
C GLN A 112 1.03 -7.27 18.14
N LEU A 113 1.49 -8.53 18.05
CA LEU A 113 2.91 -8.87 18.09
C LEU A 113 3.69 -8.19 16.95
N GLU A 114 3.17 -8.24 15.71
CA GLU A 114 3.77 -7.56 14.55
C GLU A 114 3.86 -6.04 14.76
N ALA A 115 2.76 -5.41 15.22
CA ALA A 115 2.74 -3.97 15.44
C ALA A 115 3.71 -3.54 16.55
N GLU A 116 3.74 -4.26 17.68
CA GLU A 116 4.64 -3.98 18.79
C GLU A 116 6.11 -4.16 18.39
N TYR A 117 6.41 -5.22 17.63
CA TYR A 117 7.76 -5.46 17.13
C TYR A 117 8.19 -4.40 16.12
N ALA A 118 7.34 -4.07 15.14
CA ALA A 118 7.62 -3.01 14.17
C ALA A 118 7.82 -1.64 14.83
N PHE A 119 7.04 -1.34 15.88
CA PHE A 119 7.23 -0.14 16.69
C PHE A 119 8.59 -0.15 17.41
N LYS A 120 8.96 -1.27 18.05
CA LYS A 120 10.25 -1.41 18.75
C LYS A 120 11.44 -1.32 17.79
N TYR A 121 11.31 -1.89 16.60
CA TYR A 121 12.31 -1.81 15.53
C TYR A 121 12.42 -0.41 14.91
N GLN A 122 11.50 0.50 15.25
CA GLN A 122 11.38 1.83 14.65
C GLN A 122 11.12 1.80 13.14
N ALA A 123 10.36 0.80 12.67
CA ALA A 123 9.91 0.73 11.29
C ALA A 123 9.04 1.94 10.92
N CYS A 124 8.98 2.29 9.63
CA CYS A 124 8.09 3.33 9.14
C CYS A 124 6.64 2.79 9.09
N LEU A 125 5.90 3.01 10.18
CA LEU A 125 4.50 2.57 10.32
C LEU A 125 3.54 3.54 9.61
N ILE A 126 2.70 3.01 8.72
CA ILE A 126 1.61 3.75 8.05
C ILE A 126 0.27 3.12 8.45
N PRO A 127 -0.50 3.75 9.36
CA PRO A 127 -1.79 3.24 9.80
C PRO A 127 -2.88 3.47 8.74
N LEU A 128 -3.63 2.42 8.40
CA LEU A 128 -4.78 2.47 7.49
C LEU A 128 -6.05 2.01 8.21
N VAL A 129 -7.12 2.78 8.15
CA VAL A 129 -8.45 2.34 8.62
C VAL A 129 -9.16 1.62 7.49
N VAL A 130 -9.51 0.35 7.71
CA VAL A 130 -10.11 -0.53 6.68
C VAL A 130 -11.55 -0.98 7.00
N LYS A 131 -12.10 -0.55 8.14
CA LYS A 131 -13.49 -0.81 8.56
C LYS A 131 -14.15 0.44 9.15
N ASN A 132 -15.38 0.72 8.72
CA ASN A 132 -16.15 1.91 9.13
C ASN A 132 -16.46 1.96 10.63
N ASP A 133 -16.57 0.81 11.28
CA ASP A 133 -16.91 0.65 12.71
C ASP A 133 -15.68 0.60 13.62
N PHE A 134 -14.50 0.94 13.10
CA PHE A 134 -13.26 0.90 13.85
C PHE A 134 -12.93 2.26 14.50
N THR A 135 -12.39 2.21 15.72
CA THR A 135 -11.81 3.37 16.39
C THR A 135 -10.52 2.95 17.10
N GLN A 136 -9.41 3.61 16.79
CA GLN A 136 -8.12 3.37 17.42
C GLN A 136 -8.15 3.67 18.93
N THR A 137 -8.23 2.62 19.73
CA THR A 137 -8.32 2.69 21.21
C THR A 137 -7.46 1.61 21.85
N GLY A 138 -7.15 1.76 23.14
CA GLY A 138 -6.31 0.81 23.88
C GLY A 138 -4.89 0.74 23.33
N TRP A 139 -4.31 -0.47 23.30
CA TRP A 139 -2.93 -0.70 22.89
C TRP A 139 -2.63 -0.12 21.50
N LEU A 140 -3.54 -0.33 20.54
CA LEU A 140 -3.35 0.10 19.15
C LEU A 140 -3.42 1.63 19.01
N GLY A 141 -4.34 2.26 19.74
CA GLY A 141 -4.42 3.72 19.80
C GLY A 141 -3.17 4.35 20.40
N MET A 142 -2.63 3.76 21.47
CA MET A 142 -1.38 4.21 22.09
C MET A 142 -0.17 4.02 21.18
N LEU A 143 -0.10 2.87 20.49
CA LEU A 143 1.00 2.53 19.58
C LEU A 143 1.05 3.46 18.37
N VAL A 144 -0.09 3.70 17.73
CA VAL A 144 -0.22 4.59 16.57
C VAL A 144 -0.04 6.04 16.98
N GLY A 145 -0.58 6.44 18.13
CA GLY A 145 -0.41 7.78 18.71
C GLY A 145 -0.98 8.87 17.80
N LEU A 146 -0.18 9.93 17.56
CA LEU A 146 -0.55 11.06 16.70
C LEU A 146 -0.22 10.86 15.22
N ARG A 147 0.15 9.63 14.81
CA ARG A 147 0.45 9.36 13.39
C ARG A 147 -0.79 9.63 12.53
N HIS A 148 -0.56 10.27 11.40
CA HIS A 148 -1.57 10.40 10.36
C HIS A 148 -2.02 9.00 9.91
N HIS A 149 -3.33 8.81 9.75
CA HIS A 149 -3.90 7.57 9.24
C HIS A 149 -4.71 7.85 8.00
N ILE A 150 -4.65 6.95 7.03
CA ILE A 150 -5.45 7.02 5.82
C ILE A 150 -6.69 6.17 6.01
N ASP A 151 -7.85 6.74 5.73
CA ASP A 151 -9.13 6.09 5.96
C ASP A 151 -9.73 5.62 4.62
N PHE A 152 -9.67 4.31 4.37
CA PHE A 152 -10.20 3.68 3.17
C PHE A 152 -11.73 3.55 3.18
N THR A 153 -12.39 3.97 4.26
CA THR A 153 -13.84 3.79 4.43
C THR A 153 -14.62 5.10 4.30
N LYS A 154 -13.94 6.24 4.34
CA LYS A 154 -14.52 7.58 4.15
C LYS A 154 -14.59 8.06 2.71
N THR A 155 -13.86 7.44 1.79
CA THR A 155 -13.79 7.85 0.38
C THR A 155 -13.73 6.65 -0.54
N THR A 156 -13.66 6.87 -1.85
CA THR A 156 -13.47 5.79 -2.82
C THR A 156 -12.10 5.12 -2.61
N PHE A 157 -12.00 3.86 -3.02
CA PHE A 157 -10.73 3.13 -2.94
C PHE A 157 -9.60 3.87 -3.67
N ASP A 158 -9.87 4.40 -4.87
CA ASP A 158 -8.84 5.06 -5.69
C ASP A 158 -8.33 6.36 -5.03
N ASP A 159 -9.23 7.12 -4.39
CA ASP A 159 -8.86 8.33 -3.66
C ASP A 159 -8.03 8.02 -2.40
N ALA A 160 -8.44 7.01 -1.62
CA ALA A 160 -7.70 6.59 -0.44
C ALA A 160 -6.33 6.00 -0.83
N TYR A 161 -6.30 5.22 -1.91
CA TYR A 161 -5.07 4.67 -2.47
C TYR A 161 -4.12 5.78 -2.98
N THR A 162 -4.67 6.82 -3.62
CA THR A 162 -3.88 8.00 -4.01
C THR A 162 -3.27 8.70 -2.79
N GLN A 163 -3.98 8.78 -1.66
CA GLN A 163 -3.43 9.30 -0.41
C GLN A 163 -2.29 8.42 0.13
N LEU A 164 -2.45 7.09 0.07
CA LEU A 164 -1.40 6.14 0.42
C LEU A 164 -0.13 6.35 -0.42
N CYS A 165 -0.26 6.46 -1.75
CA CYS A 165 0.89 6.72 -2.62
C CYS A 165 1.61 8.03 -2.27
N LYS A 166 0.86 9.09 -1.96
CA LYS A 166 1.43 10.38 -1.53
C LYS A 166 2.20 10.25 -0.22
N GLU A 167 1.64 9.54 0.75
CA GLU A 167 2.28 9.30 2.04
C GLU A 167 3.61 8.53 1.88
N LEU A 168 3.60 7.44 1.10
CA LEU A 168 4.79 6.65 0.80
C LEU A 168 5.90 7.49 0.14
N GLN A 169 5.53 8.33 -0.83
CA GLN A 169 6.49 9.24 -1.49
C GLN A 169 7.02 10.33 -0.56
N HIS A 170 6.16 10.86 0.32
CA HIS A 170 6.55 11.88 1.28
C HIS A 170 7.64 11.36 2.22
N PHE A 171 7.45 10.17 2.80
CA PHE A 171 8.45 9.54 3.66
C PHE A 171 9.76 9.26 2.93
N ARG A 172 9.72 8.78 1.69
CA ARG A 172 10.93 8.56 0.88
C ARG A 172 11.73 9.84 0.65
N THR A 173 11.04 10.92 0.31
CA THR A 173 11.67 12.21 0.04
C THR A 173 12.37 12.72 1.30
N GLN A 174 11.71 12.65 2.46
CA GLN A 174 12.32 13.03 3.74
C GLN A 174 13.53 12.16 4.12
N SER A 175 13.48 10.86 3.85
CA SER A 175 14.60 9.95 4.09
C SER A 175 15.82 10.32 3.25
N ILE A 176 15.62 10.68 1.97
CA ILE A 176 16.70 11.13 1.08
C ILE A 176 17.31 12.44 1.56
N GLU A 177 16.48 13.42 1.93
CA GLU A 177 16.95 14.73 2.41
C GLU A 177 17.78 14.61 3.69
N LYS A 178 17.38 13.75 4.64
CA LYS A 178 18.14 13.49 5.87
C LYS A 178 19.45 12.73 5.65
N SER A 179 19.58 12.04 4.52
CA SER A 179 20.76 11.23 4.18
C SER A 179 21.84 12.03 3.43
N GLN A 180 21.54 13.24 2.97
CA GLN A 180 22.54 14.12 2.34
C GLN A 180 23.44 14.78 3.40
N PRO A 181 24.78 14.79 3.23
CA PRO A 181 25.67 15.46 4.16
C PRO A 181 25.34 16.96 4.20
N LEU A 182 25.32 17.55 5.42
CA LEU A 182 25.20 19.00 5.57
C LEU A 182 26.25 19.65 4.66
N LYS A 183 25.80 20.49 3.72
CA LYS A 183 26.70 21.39 3.00
C LYS A 183 27.42 22.21 4.07
N SER A 184 28.73 22.03 4.17
CA SER A 184 29.61 22.87 4.98
C SER A 184 29.30 24.32 4.61
N ALA A 185 28.82 25.09 5.59
CA ALA A 185 28.68 26.52 5.44
C ALA A 185 30.09 27.08 5.21
N GLU A 186 30.37 27.51 3.98
CA GLU A 186 31.52 28.34 3.63
C GLU A 186 31.28 29.79 4.08
#